data_AF-A0A4Q4W3D6-F1
#
_entry.id   AF-A0A4Q4W3D6-F1
#
_cell.length_a   1.000
_cell.length_b   1.000
_cell.length_c   1.000
_cell.angle_alpha   90.00
_cell.angle_beta   90.00
_cell.angle_gamma   90.00
#
_symmetry.space_group_name_H-M   'P 1'
#
loop_
_entity.id
_entity.type
_entity.pdbx_description
1 polymer ?
#
loop_
_entity_poly.entity_id
_entity_poly.type
_entity_poly.pdbx_seq_one_letter_code
_entity_poly.pdbx_strand_id
1 'polypeptide(L)'
;MPSRYSRNNNATRASIEDKLFASGNFKNVKRGEYTAGDRIGQECVAKEFKTGSVFEDHYFNEELAIIDRTQKIIDDWHDAGIINRTIVLNIPEIWVYETTGHKALIEPMIRNFEKFNSNTGWADNTGGAWSEAMQALSHFSYHTSGGQFLLCDLQGGVYSDG
;
A
#
# COMPACT_ATOMS: atom_id res chain seq x y z
N MET A 1 6.43 -15.94 -10.20
CA MET A 1 6.76 -15.98 -8.76
C MET A 1 6.31 -14.66 -8.16
N PRO A 2 5.74 -14.63 -6.95
CA PRO A 2 5.50 -13.36 -6.24
C PRO A 2 6.81 -12.58 -6.10
N SER A 3 6.77 -11.25 -6.21
CA SER A 3 7.97 -10.44 -5.98
C SER A 3 8.50 -10.65 -4.56
N ARG A 4 9.82 -10.70 -4.41
CA ARG A 4 10.49 -10.71 -3.09
C ARG A 4 10.18 -9.44 -2.28
N TYR A 5 9.83 -8.36 -2.96
CA TYR A 5 9.56 -7.05 -2.38
C TYR A 5 8.06 -6.76 -2.26
N SER A 6 7.26 -7.83 -2.13
CA SER A 6 5.83 -7.76 -1.86
C SER A 6 5.50 -8.28 -0.45
N ARG A 7 4.58 -7.60 0.23
CA ARG A 7 4.00 -8.01 1.52
C ARG A 7 2.53 -8.36 1.30
N ASN A 8 2.29 -9.65 1.08
CA ASN A 8 0.96 -10.19 0.76
C ASN A 8 0.13 -10.48 2.03
N ASN A 9 -1.19 -10.62 1.83
CA ASN A 9 -2.11 -11.04 2.88
C ASN A 9 -1.93 -12.49 3.29
N ASN A 10 -1.87 -13.45 2.35
CA ASN A 10 -1.79 -14.89 2.65
C ASN A 10 -2.80 -15.36 3.73
N ALA A 11 -3.91 -14.65 3.86
CA ALA A 11 -4.97 -14.88 4.83
C ALA A 11 -6.26 -15.11 4.08
N THR A 12 -7.26 -15.69 4.73
CA THR A 12 -8.54 -16.01 4.08
C THR A 12 -9.75 -15.44 4.79
N ARG A 13 -9.58 -15.00 6.06
CA ARG A 13 -10.62 -14.34 6.86
C ARG A 13 -10.01 -13.33 7.83
N ALA A 14 -10.78 -12.32 8.18
CA ALA A 14 -10.46 -11.33 9.20
C ALA A 14 -11.73 -10.86 9.91
N SER A 15 -11.56 -10.41 11.16
CA SER A 15 -12.58 -9.66 11.88
C SER A 15 -12.22 -8.17 11.78
N ILE A 16 -13.14 -7.34 11.28
CA ILE A 16 -12.92 -5.90 11.09
C ILE A 16 -13.76 -5.14 12.11
N GLU A 17 -13.16 -4.15 12.77
CA GLU A 17 -13.84 -3.25 13.70
C GLU A 17 -14.81 -2.32 12.95
N ASP A 18 -15.98 -2.06 13.54
CA ASP A 18 -16.95 -1.12 12.96
C ASP A 18 -16.44 0.34 12.98
N LYS A 19 -15.53 0.65 13.91
CA LYS A 19 -15.01 2.00 14.11
C LYS A 19 -14.01 2.37 13.00
N LEU A 20 -14.17 3.58 12.47
CA LEU A 20 -13.17 4.17 11.59
C LEU A 20 -11.83 4.36 12.33
N PHE A 21 -10.78 3.80 11.77
CA PHE A 21 -9.42 4.03 12.21
C PHE A 21 -8.83 5.29 11.58
N ALA A 22 -9.04 5.47 10.27
CA ALA A 22 -8.64 6.66 9.53
C ALA A 22 -9.58 6.92 8.35
N SER A 23 -9.52 8.11 7.76
CA SER A 23 -10.28 8.44 6.55
C SER A 23 -9.42 9.31 5.64
N GLY A 24 -9.33 8.93 4.37
CA GLY A 24 -8.70 9.72 3.31
C GLY A 24 -9.76 10.39 2.42
N ASN A 25 -9.33 10.93 1.28
CA ASN A 25 -10.24 11.58 0.33
C ASN A 25 -11.29 10.61 -0.25
N PHE A 26 -10.85 9.42 -0.66
CA PHE A 26 -11.70 8.45 -1.37
C PHE A 26 -12.04 7.20 -0.58
N LYS A 27 -11.28 6.89 0.48
CA LYS A 27 -11.40 5.63 1.23
C LYS A 27 -11.49 5.87 2.74
N ASN A 28 -12.30 5.06 3.39
CA ASN A 28 -12.33 4.88 4.83
C ASN A 28 -11.44 3.69 5.20
N VAL A 29 -10.76 3.77 6.32
CA VAL A 29 -9.88 2.70 6.82
C VAL A 29 -10.38 2.23 8.17
N LYS A 30 -10.60 0.93 8.31
CA LYS A 30 -10.95 0.26 9.56
C LYS A 30 -9.83 -0.70 9.96
N ARG A 31 -9.65 -0.90 11.26
CA ARG A 31 -8.71 -1.89 11.80
C ARG A 31 -9.37 -3.26 11.86
N GLY A 32 -8.55 -4.30 11.83
CA GLY A 32 -9.00 -5.65 12.10
C GLY A 32 -7.86 -6.58 12.43
N GLU A 33 -8.20 -7.85 12.59
CA GLU A 33 -7.26 -8.95 12.86
C GLU A 33 -7.60 -10.12 11.94
N TYR A 34 -6.58 -10.71 11.32
CA TYR A 34 -6.76 -11.93 10.54
C TYR A 34 -7.18 -13.10 11.43
N THR A 35 -8.23 -13.81 11.03
CA THR A 35 -8.80 -14.94 11.80
C THR A 35 -8.58 -16.30 11.12
N ALA A 36 -8.03 -16.33 9.90
CA ALA A 36 -7.65 -17.56 9.20
C ALA A 36 -6.54 -17.32 8.16
N GLY A 37 -5.75 -18.38 7.89
CA GLY A 37 -4.61 -18.38 6.96
C GLY A 37 -3.27 -18.06 7.65
N ASP A 38 -2.23 -17.80 6.87
CA ASP A 38 -0.84 -17.72 7.35
C ASP A 38 -0.57 -16.54 8.29
N ARG A 39 -1.44 -15.51 8.24
CA ARG A 39 -1.33 -14.31 9.08
C ARG A 39 -2.29 -14.29 10.27
N ILE A 40 -2.92 -15.41 10.62
CA ILE A 40 -3.84 -15.48 11.76
C ILE A 40 -3.25 -14.80 13.03
N GLY A 41 -4.06 -13.99 13.71
CA GLY A 41 -3.68 -13.22 14.89
C GLY A 41 -2.85 -11.95 14.60
N GLN A 42 -2.52 -11.65 13.34
CA GLN A 42 -1.85 -10.40 12.97
C GLN A 42 -2.86 -9.31 12.61
N GLU A 43 -2.50 -8.04 12.89
CA GLU A 43 -3.31 -6.87 12.54
C GLU A 43 -3.38 -6.67 11.02
N CYS A 44 -4.57 -6.28 10.56
CA CYS A 44 -4.86 -5.88 9.19
C CYS A 44 -5.66 -4.57 9.16
N VAL A 45 -5.82 -4.02 7.97
CA VAL A 45 -6.76 -2.92 7.72
C VAL A 45 -7.68 -3.26 6.57
N ALA A 46 -8.92 -2.81 6.68
CA ALA A 46 -9.89 -2.80 5.60
C ALA A 46 -10.02 -1.39 5.04
N LYS A 47 -9.72 -1.21 3.75
CA LYS A 47 -9.90 0.04 3.04
C LYS A 47 -11.17 -0.06 2.19
N GLU A 48 -12.18 0.70 2.59
CA GLU A 48 -13.48 0.78 1.94
C GLU A 48 -13.54 2.06 1.12
N PHE A 49 -13.95 1.99 -0.15
CA PHE A 49 -14.28 3.21 -0.87
C PHE A 49 -15.44 3.95 -0.19
N LYS A 50 -15.55 5.26 -0.41
CA LYS A 50 -16.75 6.01 -0.04
C LYS A 50 -17.93 5.62 -0.96
N THR A 51 -19.14 5.99 -0.57
CA THR A 51 -20.43 5.56 -1.16
C THR A 51 -20.44 5.49 -2.70
N GLY A 52 -21.19 4.53 -3.25
CA GLY A 52 -21.25 4.26 -4.70
C GLY A 52 -20.15 3.29 -5.15
N SER A 53 -18.90 3.66 -4.92
CA SER A 53 -17.72 2.89 -5.34
C SER A 53 -17.50 1.57 -4.58
N VAL A 54 -18.18 1.35 -3.44
CA VAL A 54 -18.05 0.12 -2.63
C VAL A 54 -18.57 -1.15 -3.31
N PHE A 55 -19.35 -1.01 -4.39
CA PHE A 55 -19.90 -2.13 -5.16
C PHE A 55 -19.29 -2.27 -6.56
N GLU A 56 -18.57 -1.26 -7.04
CA GLU A 56 -18.14 -1.19 -8.43
C GLU A 56 -16.75 -1.81 -8.62
N ASP A 57 -16.69 -2.97 -9.27
CA ASP A 57 -15.47 -3.74 -9.54
C ASP A 57 -14.38 -2.93 -10.24
N HIS A 58 -14.80 -1.97 -11.06
CA HIS A 58 -13.90 -1.10 -11.82
C HIS A 58 -12.90 -0.36 -10.93
N TYR A 59 -13.34 0.28 -9.84
CA TYR A 59 -12.44 1.03 -8.96
C TYR A 59 -11.42 0.13 -8.25
N PHE A 60 -11.83 -1.08 -7.87
CA PHE A 60 -10.91 -2.04 -7.26
C PHE A 60 -9.89 -2.55 -8.29
N ASN A 61 -10.31 -2.80 -9.53
CA ASN A 61 -9.41 -3.22 -10.59
C ASN A 61 -8.39 -2.13 -10.95
N GLU A 62 -8.79 -0.86 -10.95
CA GLU A 62 -7.87 0.27 -11.15
C GLU A 62 -6.82 0.36 -10.03
N GLU A 63 -7.23 0.24 -8.76
CA GLU A 63 -6.29 0.20 -7.63
C GLU A 63 -5.29 -0.96 -7.77
N LEU A 64 -5.76 -2.17 -8.10
CA LEU A 64 -4.88 -3.31 -8.30
C LEU A 64 -3.91 -3.11 -9.48
N ALA A 65 -4.34 -2.45 -10.55
CA ALA A 65 -3.46 -2.10 -11.67
C ALA A 65 -2.38 -1.08 -11.28
N ILE A 66 -2.72 -0.09 -10.45
CA ILE A 66 -1.75 0.87 -9.90
C ILE A 66 -0.74 0.16 -8.99
N ILE A 67 -1.21 -0.76 -8.14
CA ILE A 67 -0.34 -1.57 -7.26
C ILE A 67 0.59 -2.45 -8.09
N ASP A 68 0.10 -3.12 -9.13
CA ASP A 68 0.92 -3.96 -10.01
C ASP A 68 2.01 -3.15 -10.73
N ARG A 69 1.68 -1.93 -11.20
CA ARG A 69 2.69 -1.04 -11.79
C ARG A 69 3.71 -0.56 -10.75
N THR A 70 3.24 -0.26 -9.54
CA THR A 70 4.10 0.17 -8.42
C THR A 70 5.06 -0.94 -8.02
N GLN A 71 4.61 -2.20 -7.96
CA GLN A 71 5.46 -3.34 -7.66
C GLN A 71 6.59 -3.49 -8.68
N LYS A 72 6.29 -3.34 -9.98
CA LYS A 72 7.33 -3.36 -11.03
C LYS A 72 8.40 -2.30 -10.81
N ILE A 73 8.00 -1.08 -10.46
CA ILE A 73 8.94 0.03 -10.17
C ILE A 73 9.82 -0.31 -8.95
N ILE A 74 9.24 -0.91 -7.90
CA ILE A 74 9.98 -1.34 -6.70
C ILE A 74 10.95 -2.47 -7.02
N ASP A 75 10.54 -3.43 -7.85
CA ASP A 75 11.41 -4.53 -8.28
C ASP A 75 12.59 -3.98 -9.10
N ASP A 76 12.33 -3.12 -10.09
CA ASP A 76 13.35 -2.47 -10.91
C ASP A 76 14.32 -1.64 -10.06
N TRP A 77 13.82 -0.94 -9.02
CA TRP A 77 14.63 -0.18 -8.08
C TRP A 77 15.62 -1.05 -7.32
N HIS A 78 15.17 -2.20 -6.83
CA HIS A 78 16.02 -3.14 -6.10
C HIS A 78 17.02 -3.84 -7.01
N ASP A 79 16.60 -4.23 -8.22
CA ASP A 79 17.47 -4.84 -9.22
C ASP A 79 18.59 -3.89 -9.66
N ALA A 80 18.33 -2.57 -9.65
CA ALA A 80 19.33 -1.56 -9.94
C ALA A 80 20.40 -1.41 -8.84
N GLY A 81 20.14 -1.89 -7.61
CA GLY A 81 21.12 -1.89 -6.52
C GLY A 81 21.61 -0.51 -6.08
N ILE A 82 20.79 0.54 -6.26
CA ILE A 82 21.18 1.95 -6.04
C ILE A 82 21.43 2.23 -4.55
N ILE A 83 20.57 1.70 -3.68
CA ILE A 83 20.71 1.82 -2.22
C ILE A 83 20.60 0.45 -1.56
N ASN A 84 21.34 0.25 -0.47
CA ASN A 84 21.24 -0.95 0.36
C ASN A 84 20.15 -0.77 1.44
N ARG A 85 18.91 -0.58 1.02
CA ARG A 85 17.71 -0.49 1.89
C ARG A 85 16.56 -1.23 1.25
N THR A 86 15.74 -1.89 2.05
CA THR A 86 14.63 -2.69 1.52
C THR A 86 13.36 -1.84 1.48
N ILE A 87 12.64 -1.91 0.37
CA ILE A 87 11.34 -1.26 0.20
C ILE A 87 10.39 -2.38 -0.17
N VAL A 88 9.32 -2.53 0.59
CA VAL A 88 8.32 -3.59 0.38
C VAL A 88 6.95 -2.97 0.22
N LEU A 89 6.22 -3.39 -0.81
CA LEU A 89 4.86 -2.93 -1.07
C LEU A 89 3.84 -3.88 -0.43
N ASN A 90 2.91 -3.34 0.35
CA ASN A 90 1.71 -4.09 0.73
C ASN A 90 0.89 -4.42 -0.53
N ILE A 91 0.55 -5.69 -0.73
CA ILE A 91 -0.33 -6.13 -1.81
C ILE A 91 -1.70 -6.41 -1.19
N PRO A 92 -2.72 -5.57 -1.45
CA PRO A 92 -4.05 -5.79 -0.94
C PRO A 92 -4.77 -6.89 -1.73
N GLU A 93 -5.78 -7.48 -1.10
CA GLU A 93 -6.75 -8.36 -1.76
C GLU A 93 -8.17 -7.81 -1.61
N ILE A 94 -9.01 -8.03 -2.61
CA ILE A 94 -10.42 -7.63 -2.58
C ILE A 94 -11.22 -8.70 -1.83
N TRP A 95 -11.74 -8.35 -0.66
CA TRP A 95 -12.64 -9.22 0.11
C TRP A 95 -14.04 -8.61 0.19
N VAL A 96 -15.01 -9.45 0.56
CA VAL A 96 -16.42 -9.07 0.67
C VAL A 96 -16.87 -9.29 2.11
N TYR A 97 -17.51 -8.29 2.71
CA TYR A 97 -18.15 -8.45 4.02
C TYR A 97 -19.33 -9.41 3.92
N GLU A 98 -19.35 -10.43 4.79
CA GLU A 98 -20.44 -11.42 4.81
C GLU A 98 -21.82 -10.79 5.13
N THR A 99 -21.85 -9.74 5.95
CA THR A 99 -23.10 -9.12 6.44
C THR A 99 -23.69 -8.09 5.48
N THR A 100 -22.85 -7.32 4.79
CA THR A 100 -23.29 -6.20 3.94
C THR A 100 -23.09 -6.45 2.44
N GLY A 101 -22.27 -7.43 2.07
CA GLY A 101 -21.86 -7.64 0.68
C GLY A 101 -20.94 -6.56 0.12
N HIS A 102 -20.51 -5.59 0.93
CA HIS A 102 -19.61 -4.52 0.48
C HIS A 102 -18.20 -5.07 0.22
N LYS A 103 -17.53 -4.55 -0.82
CA LYS A 103 -16.13 -4.86 -1.11
C LYS A 103 -15.18 -3.97 -0.33
N ALA A 104 -14.05 -4.52 0.08
CA ALA A 104 -12.96 -3.80 0.70
C ALA A 104 -11.61 -4.34 0.23
N LEU A 105 -10.60 -3.47 0.17
CA LEU A 105 -9.21 -3.87 0.02
C LEU A 105 -8.65 -4.18 1.41
N ILE A 106 -8.31 -5.44 1.65
CA ILE A 106 -7.68 -5.90 2.89
C ILE A 106 -6.18 -5.91 2.69
N GLU A 107 -5.41 -5.38 3.63
CA GLU A 107 -3.94 -5.44 3.61
C GLU A 107 -3.33 -5.54 5.02
N PRO A 108 -2.08 -6.00 5.15
CA PRO A 108 -1.43 -6.11 6.46
C PRO A 108 -1.23 -4.73 7.08
N MET A 109 -1.43 -4.60 8.39
CA MET A 109 -1.28 -3.32 9.08
C MET A 109 0.13 -2.74 8.91
N ILE A 110 0.20 -1.43 8.65
CA ILE A 110 1.42 -0.63 8.69
C ILE A 110 1.45 0.14 10.00
N ARG A 111 2.50 -0.07 10.80
CA ARG A 111 2.77 0.69 12.02
C ARG A 111 3.72 1.85 11.72
N ASN A 112 3.75 2.86 12.59
CA ASN A 112 4.60 4.04 12.46
C ASN A 112 4.42 4.74 11.09
N PHE A 113 3.16 4.99 10.73
CA PHE A 113 2.80 5.51 9.42
C PHE A 113 3.31 6.93 9.21
N GLU A 114 4.04 7.14 8.11
CA GLU A 114 4.63 8.39 7.67
C GLU A 114 4.31 8.64 6.20
N LYS A 115 4.19 9.91 5.82
CA LYS A 115 4.02 10.34 4.44
C LYS A 115 5.29 11.03 3.98
N PHE A 116 5.88 10.55 2.89
CA PHE A 116 7.16 11.03 2.37
C PHE A 116 6.98 12.05 1.24
N ASN A 117 5.96 11.88 0.40
CA ASN A 117 5.54 12.88 -0.57
C ASN A 117 4.05 12.75 -0.90
N SER A 118 3.53 13.67 -1.72
CA SER A 118 2.13 13.67 -2.17
C SER A 118 2.02 13.74 -3.69
N ASN A 119 0.83 13.41 -4.19
CA ASN A 119 0.45 13.65 -5.59
C ASN A 119 0.22 15.13 -5.96
N THR A 120 0.38 16.06 -5.01
CA THR A 120 0.32 17.52 -5.26
C THR A 120 1.72 18.16 -5.33
N GLY A 121 2.78 17.36 -5.24
CA GLY A 121 4.17 17.84 -5.24
C GLY A 121 4.71 18.25 -3.87
N TRP A 122 3.97 18.02 -2.78
CA TRP A 122 4.55 18.16 -1.44
C TRP A 122 5.55 17.01 -1.22
N ALA A 123 6.70 17.32 -0.63
CA ALA A 123 7.71 16.33 -0.25
C ALA A 123 8.27 16.70 1.12
N ASP A 124 8.47 15.70 1.96
CA ASP A 124 9.24 15.87 3.17
C ASP A 124 10.69 16.22 2.80
N ASN A 125 11.21 17.30 3.39
CA ASN A 125 12.55 17.83 3.14
C ASN A 125 13.39 17.89 4.42
N THR A 126 13.05 17.11 5.44
CA THR A 126 13.76 17.05 6.72
C THR A 126 15.19 16.49 6.63
N GLY A 127 15.56 15.85 5.52
CA GLY A 127 16.90 15.28 5.31
C GLY A 127 17.12 13.93 6.02
N GLY A 128 16.05 13.27 6.46
CA GLY A 128 16.14 11.89 6.97
C GLY A 128 16.45 10.90 5.85
N ALA A 129 17.27 9.89 6.12
CA ALA A 129 17.71 8.94 5.09
C ALA A 129 16.58 8.20 4.37
N TRP A 130 15.44 7.96 5.03
CA TRP A 130 14.25 7.39 4.39
C TRP A 130 13.49 8.40 3.55
N SER A 131 13.43 9.66 3.99
CA SER A 131 12.86 10.75 3.20
C SER A 131 13.62 10.90 1.87
N GLU A 132 14.95 10.91 1.92
CA GLU A 132 15.81 10.93 0.73
C GLU A 132 15.63 9.70 -0.16
N ALA A 133 15.61 8.49 0.42
CA ALA A 133 15.39 7.26 -0.31
C ALA A 133 14.04 7.24 -1.05
N MET A 134 12.97 7.73 -0.41
CA MET A 134 11.65 7.81 -1.04
C MET A 134 11.60 8.85 -2.15
N GLN A 135 12.25 10.02 -2.00
CA GLN A 135 12.34 10.97 -3.11
C GLN A 135 13.16 10.41 -4.28
N ALA A 136 14.24 9.67 -3.99
CA ALA A 136 15.05 9.02 -5.00
C ALA A 136 14.25 7.94 -5.76
N LEU A 137 13.40 7.16 -5.07
CA LEU A 137 12.49 6.20 -5.71
C LEU A 137 11.50 6.91 -6.66
N SER A 138 10.89 8.02 -6.21
CA SER A 138 10.03 8.83 -7.08
C SER A 138 10.77 9.30 -8.32
N HIS A 139 11.98 9.86 -8.17
CA HIS A 139 12.79 10.30 -9.30
C HIS A 139 13.19 9.15 -10.24
N PHE A 140 13.57 8.00 -9.67
CA PHE A 140 13.93 6.81 -10.44
C PHE A 140 12.78 6.33 -11.31
N SER A 141 11.55 6.30 -10.79
CA SER A 141 10.37 5.89 -11.57
C SER A 141 10.15 6.76 -12.80
N TYR A 142 10.40 8.08 -12.68
CA TYR A 142 10.31 9.03 -13.78
C TYR A 142 11.43 8.82 -14.79
N HIS A 143 12.66 8.67 -14.31
CA HIS A 143 13.82 8.50 -15.17
C HIS A 143 13.76 7.19 -15.97
N THR A 144 13.53 6.06 -15.30
CA THR A 144 13.53 4.72 -15.92
C THR A 144 12.35 4.49 -16.85
N SER A 145 11.23 5.19 -16.63
CA SER A 145 10.10 5.15 -17.54
C SER A 145 10.22 6.10 -18.75
N GLY A 146 11.35 6.81 -18.90
CA GLY A 146 11.52 7.81 -19.96
C GLY A 146 10.54 8.99 -19.82
N GLY A 147 10.16 9.33 -18.59
CA GLY A 147 9.24 10.40 -18.26
C GLY A 147 7.76 10.05 -18.38
N GLN A 148 7.40 8.78 -18.58
CA GLN A 148 6.01 8.36 -18.75
C GLN A 148 5.24 8.18 -17.43
N PHE A 149 5.93 7.81 -16.35
CA PHE A 149 5.32 7.55 -15.05
C PHE A 149 6.08 8.26 -13.94
N LEU A 150 5.35 8.83 -12.98
CA LEU A 150 5.91 9.34 -11.74
C LEU A 150 5.21 8.66 -10.57
N LEU A 151 5.94 7.83 -9.83
CA LEU A 151 5.48 7.25 -8.58
C LEU A 151 5.53 8.34 -7.49
N CYS A 152 4.38 8.69 -6.94
CA CYS A 152 4.21 9.68 -5.89
C CYS A 152 3.19 9.18 -4.86
N ASP A 153 2.89 10.03 -3.87
CA ASP A 153 2.07 9.66 -2.71
C ASP A 153 2.68 8.49 -1.92
N LEU A 154 4.02 8.47 -1.86
CA LEU A 154 4.80 7.51 -1.09
C LEU A 154 4.51 7.73 0.40
N GLN A 155 3.95 6.71 1.01
CA GLN A 155 3.54 6.69 2.42
C GLN A 155 3.60 5.25 2.92
N GLY A 156 4.01 5.07 4.17
CA GLY A 156 4.28 3.75 4.71
C GLY A 156 4.86 3.82 6.10
N GLY A 157 5.37 2.70 6.60
CA GLY A 157 6.00 2.61 7.91
C GLY A 157 7.48 2.38 7.77
N VAL A 158 8.27 3.03 8.63
CA VAL A 158 9.70 2.75 8.77
C VAL A 158 9.89 1.73 9.90
N TYR A 159 10.53 0.61 9.59
CA TYR A 159 10.80 -0.46 10.56
C TYR A 159 12.30 -0.55 10.87
N SER A 160 12.61 -1.11 12.05
CA SER A 160 13.98 -1.18 12.56
C SER A 160 14.88 -2.15 11.81
N ASP A 161 14.29 -3.09 11.06
CA ASP A 161 14.99 -4.04 10.19
C ASP A 161 15.31 -3.47 8.80
N GLY A 162 14.97 -2.21 8.55
CA GLY A 162 15.25 -1.49 7.31
C GLY A 162 14.09 -1.58 6.34
#